data_AF-A0A2V6VDE5-F1
#
_entry.id   AF-A0A2V6VDE5-F1
#
_cell.length_a   1.000
_cell.length_b   1.000
_cell.length_c   1.000
_cell.angle_alpha   90.00
_cell.angle_beta   90.00
_cell.angle_gamma   90.00
#
_symmetry.space_group_name_H-M   'P 1'
#
loop_
_entity.id
_entity.type
_entity.pdbx_description
1 polymer ?
#
loop_
_entity_poly.entity_id
_entity_poly.type
_entity_poly.pdbx_seq_one_letter_code
_entity_poly.pdbx_strand_id
1 'polypeptide(L)'
;MSKARRAGKLGALLIGMLAFAGAVARAAEIYAPQTLDRYFRLEWSKAGPNVNGYVYNSANRHAAHMQLVVEGLDNSGKVVAKTLTWIRDVPPNNRGYFETAVPGAASYRVRILSFDWVEDRLDRRKAW
;
A
#
# COMPACT_ATOMS: atom_id res chain seq x y z
N MET A 1 18.45 57.81 18.35
CA MET A 1 17.17 58.46 18.76
C MET A 1 16.49 58.87 17.46
N SER A 2 15.25 58.57 17.08
CA SER A 2 14.05 58.08 17.74
C SER A 2 13.14 57.41 16.69
N LYS A 3 12.03 56.86 17.17
CA LYS A 3 11.14 55.79 16.66
C LYS A 3 10.42 55.97 15.31
N ALA A 4 10.03 54.81 14.79
CA ALA A 4 9.16 54.49 13.65
C ALA A 4 7.74 55.09 13.68
N ARG A 5 7.06 55.06 12.52
CA ARG A 5 5.60 54.88 12.36
C ARG A 5 5.27 54.37 10.95
N ARG A 6 4.63 53.21 10.87
CA ARG A 6 3.97 52.64 9.67
C ARG A 6 2.58 53.26 9.48
N ALA A 7 2.11 53.38 8.23
CA ALA A 7 0.75 53.04 7.73
C ALA A 7 0.53 53.79 6.38
N GLY A 8 0.34 53.12 5.25
CA GLY A 8 -0.92 52.54 4.73
C GLY A 8 -0.98 52.90 3.22
N LYS A 9 -1.69 52.27 2.28
CA LYS A 9 -2.82 51.33 2.25
C LYS A 9 -2.95 50.77 0.80
N LEU A 10 -3.49 49.55 0.70
CA LEU A 10 -4.41 49.02 -0.35
C LEU A 10 -3.91 48.80 -1.80
N GLY A 11 -3.95 47.54 -2.23
CA GLY A 11 -4.03 47.09 -3.62
C GLY A 11 -4.80 45.76 -3.67
N ALA A 12 -5.78 45.67 -4.56
CA ALA A 12 -6.93 44.77 -4.50
C ALA A 12 -6.68 43.28 -4.86
N LEU A 13 -7.67 42.49 -4.44
CA LEU A 13 -7.94 41.06 -4.61
C LEU A 13 -8.11 40.62 -6.07
N LEU A 14 -7.56 39.46 -6.46
CA LEU A 14 -8.11 38.62 -7.54
C LEU A 14 -8.10 37.15 -7.12
N ILE A 15 -9.31 36.59 -7.00
CA ILE A 15 -9.60 35.18 -6.78
C ILE A 15 -9.50 34.48 -8.14
N GLY A 16 -8.51 33.60 -8.29
CA GLY A 16 -8.39 32.68 -9.43
C GLY A 16 -8.67 31.26 -8.98
N MET A 17 -9.94 30.86 -9.05
CA MET A 17 -10.42 29.52 -8.75
C MET A 17 -10.03 28.60 -9.93
N LEU A 18 -8.98 27.79 -9.78
CA LEU A 18 -8.63 26.78 -10.79
C LEU A 18 -9.44 25.50 -10.54
N ALA A 19 -10.26 25.14 -11.52
CA ALA A 19 -11.12 23.96 -11.50
C ALA A 19 -10.29 22.67 -11.38
N PHE A 20 -10.55 21.92 -10.32
CA PHE A 20 -10.02 20.58 -10.12
C PHE A 20 -10.86 19.60 -10.96
N ALA A 21 -10.44 19.33 -12.20
CA ALA A 21 -11.03 18.27 -13.00
C ALA A 21 -10.60 16.91 -12.42
N GLY A 22 -11.52 16.27 -11.72
CA GLY A 22 -11.32 14.99 -11.05
C GLY A 22 -11.03 13.86 -12.02
N ALA A 23 -9.77 13.45 -12.10
CA ALA A 23 -9.46 12.04 -12.23
C ALA A 23 -9.46 11.46 -10.82
N VAL A 24 -10.46 10.65 -10.48
CA VAL A 24 -10.36 9.75 -9.32
C VAL A 24 -9.31 8.69 -9.68
N ALA A 25 -8.04 9.08 -9.56
CA ALA A 25 -7.01 8.10 -9.25
C ALA A 25 -7.47 7.51 -7.91
N ARG A 26 -7.92 6.25 -7.92
CA ARG A 26 -8.04 5.51 -6.67
C ARG A 26 -6.64 5.53 -6.08
N ALA A 27 -6.45 6.34 -5.05
CA ALA A 27 -5.23 6.31 -4.28
C ALA A 27 -5.13 4.87 -3.78
N ALA A 28 -4.20 4.10 -4.33
CA ALA A 28 -3.78 2.88 -3.67
C ALA A 28 -3.29 3.35 -2.30
N GLU A 29 -4.09 3.12 -1.27
CA GLU A 29 -3.70 3.47 0.10
C GLU A 29 -2.38 2.76 0.36
N ILE A 30 -1.31 3.55 0.47
CA ILE A 30 -0.01 3.07 0.92
C ILE A 30 -0.19 2.82 2.41
N TYR A 31 -0.71 1.65 2.75
CA TYR A 31 -0.99 1.29 4.13
C TYR A 31 0.33 1.28 4.92
N ALA A 32 0.41 2.14 5.93
CA ALA A 32 1.54 2.16 6.85
C ALA A 32 1.66 0.79 7.56
N PRO A 33 2.88 0.23 7.74
CA PRO A 33 3.08 -1.12 8.28
C PRO A 33 2.49 -1.40 9.68
N GLN A 34 1.97 -0.40 10.39
CA GLN A 34 1.76 -0.50 11.83
C GLN A 34 0.51 -1.28 12.28
N THR A 35 -0.46 -1.69 11.44
CA THR A 35 -1.53 -2.61 11.92
C THR A 35 -2.21 -3.50 10.84
N LEU A 36 -1.46 -3.99 9.84
CA LEU A 36 -1.98 -5.02 8.92
C LEU A 36 -1.99 -6.42 9.52
N ASP A 37 -1.14 -6.70 10.51
CA ASP A 37 -0.97 -8.04 11.10
C ASP A 37 -2.24 -8.61 11.75
N ARG A 38 -3.20 -7.76 12.10
CA ARG A 38 -4.53 -8.19 12.60
C ARG A 38 -5.41 -8.82 11.51
N TYR A 39 -5.13 -8.50 10.25
CA TYR A 39 -5.88 -8.97 9.09
C TYR A 39 -5.08 -9.96 8.27
N PHE A 40 -3.79 -9.71 8.08
CA PHE A 40 -2.95 -10.49 7.20
C PHE A 40 -1.78 -11.11 7.92
N ARG A 41 -1.52 -12.38 7.62
CA ARG A 41 -0.32 -13.09 8.05
C ARG A 41 0.42 -13.56 6.82
N LEU A 42 1.71 -13.27 6.75
CA LEU A 42 2.55 -13.58 5.61
C LEU A 42 3.50 -14.73 5.95
N GLU A 43 3.44 -15.81 5.18
CA GLU A 43 4.38 -16.93 5.25
C GLU A 43 5.09 -17.08 3.90
N TRP A 44 6.40 -17.26 3.91
CA TRP A 44 7.17 -17.38 2.67
C TRP A 44 8.49 -18.10 2.90
N SER A 45 9.09 -18.59 1.81
CA SER A 45 10.43 -19.17 1.81
C SER A 45 11.16 -18.91 0.48
N LYS A 46 12.46 -19.17 0.48
CA LYS A 46 13.26 -19.19 -0.75
C LYS A 46 13.16 -20.58 -1.39
N ALA A 47 12.79 -20.64 -2.67
CA ALA A 47 12.69 -21.87 -3.45
C ALA A 47 13.46 -21.73 -4.77
N GLY A 48 14.69 -22.26 -4.81
CA GLY A 48 15.55 -22.16 -6.00
C GLY A 48 15.80 -20.69 -6.40
N PRO A 49 15.48 -20.24 -7.63
CA PRO A 49 15.57 -18.84 -8.04
C PRO A 49 14.43 -17.96 -7.51
N ASN A 50 13.38 -18.55 -6.95
CA ASN A 50 12.15 -17.84 -6.58
C ASN A 50 12.03 -17.60 -5.07
N VAL A 51 11.18 -16.65 -4.70
CA VAL A 51 10.55 -16.55 -3.38
C VAL A 51 9.07 -16.84 -3.59
N ASN A 52 8.51 -17.74 -2.79
CA ASN A 52 7.09 -18.09 -2.84
C ASN A 52 6.49 -18.18 -1.44
N GLY A 53 5.17 -18.18 -1.37
CA GLY A 53 4.47 -18.20 -0.10
C GLY A 53 2.99 -17.89 -0.20
N TYR A 54 2.42 -17.56 0.96
CA TYR A 54 1.02 -17.27 1.14
C TYR A 54 0.81 -16.01 1.96
N VAL A 55 -0.18 -15.22 1.57
CA VAL A 55 -0.82 -14.24 2.46
C VAL A 55 -2.11 -14.86 2.95
N TYR A 56 -2.24 -15.06 4.26
CA TYR A 56 -3.48 -15.46 4.92
C TYR A 56 -4.26 -14.21 5.29
N ASN A 57 -5.57 -14.24 5.08
CA ASN A 57 -6.51 -13.19 5.44
C ASN A 57 -7.42 -13.70 6.56
N SER A 58 -7.23 -13.20 7.77
CA SER A 58 -8.05 -13.48 8.95
C SER A 58 -9.25 -12.53 9.06
N ALA A 59 -9.40 -11.57 8.15
CA ALA A 59 -10.59 -10.74 8.10
C ALA A 59 -11.76 -11.51 7.46
N ASN A 60 -12.97 -11.20 7.91
CA ASN A 60 -14.20 -11.66 7.25
C ASN A 60 -14.56 -10.79 6.03
N ARG A 61 -13.55 -10.29 5.31
CA ARG A 61 -13.67 -9.42 4.13
C ARG A 61 -12.74 -9.92 3.04
N HIS A 62 -13.16 -9.79 1.78
CA HIS A 62 -12.35 -10.20 0.65
C HIS A 62 -11.33 -9.10 0.31
N ALA A 63 -10.05 -9.44 0.23
CA ALA A 63 -9.02 -8.53 -0.25
C ALA A 63 -8.62 -8.90 -1.68
N ALA A 64 -8.43 -7.91 -2.54
CA ALA A 64 -8.03 -8.10 -3.93
C ALA A 64 -6.93 -7.11 -4.34
N HIS A 65 -6.35 -7.33 -5.53
CA HIS A 65 -5.30 -6.50 -6.12
C HIS A 65 -4.13 -6.25 -5.15
N MET A 66 -3.76 -7.26 -4.38
CA MET A 66 -2.73 -7.12 -3.36
C MET A 66 -1.36 -7.07 -4.03
N GLN A 67 -0.61 -6.01 -3.76
CA GLN A 67 0.76 -5.86 -4.24
C GLN A 67 1.74 -6.18 -3.12
N LEU A 68 2.72 -7.02 -3.42
CA LEU A 68 3.82 -7.37 -2.54
C LEU A 68 5.14 -6.82 -3.08
N VAL A 69 6.07 -6.53 -2.17
CA VAL A 69 7.48 -6.34 -2.49
C VAL A 69 8.31 -7.42 -1.83
N VAL A 70 9.21 -8.02 -2.61
CA VAL A 70 10.28 -8.87 -2.13
C VAL A 70 11.57 -8.05 -2.18
N GLU A 71 12.12 -7.76 -1.02
CA GLU A 71 13.38 -7.03 -0.87
C GLU A 71 14.52 -8.01 -0.69
N GLY A 72 15.54 -7.93 -1.54
CA GLY A 72 16.82 -8.60 -1.33
C GLY A 72 17.71 -7.74 -0.42
N LEU A 73 18.31 -8.36 0.59
CA LEU A 73 19.14 -7.71 1.60
C LEU A 73 20.58 -8.21 1.52
N ASP A 74 21.54 -7.32 1.81
CA ASP A 74 22.93 -7.71 2.05
C ASP A 74 23.15 -8.22 3.49
N ASN A 75 24.40 -8.59 3.83
CA ASN A 75 24.78 -9.09 5.15
C ASN A 75 24.60 -8.05 6.28
N SER A 76 24.48 -6.76 5.95
CA SER A 76 24.21 -5.68 6.91
C SER A 76 22.71 -5.39 7.08
N GLY A 77 21.85 -6.09 6.33
CA GLY A 77 20.41 -5.86 6.31
C GLY A 77 19.97 -4.70 5.41
N LYS A 78 20.87 -4.13 4.61
CA LYS A 78 20.52 -3.06 3.66
C LYS A 78 19.83 -3.66 2.44
N VAL A 79 18.76 -2.98 1.98
CA VAL A 79 18.05 -3.36 0.75
C VAL A 79 18.94 -3.09 -0.47
N VAL A 80 19.23 -4.14 -1.23
CA VAL A 80 20.04 -4.09 -2.47
C VAL A 80 19.25 -4.44 -3.73
N ALA A 81 18.05 -5.03 -3.57
CA ALA A 81 17.13 -5.31 -4.67
C ALA A 81 15.67 -5.22 -4.22
N LYS A 82 14.77 -4.90 -5.15
CA LYS A 82 13.31 -4.92 -4.94
C LYS A 82 12.63 -5.56 -6.14
N THR A 83 11.83 -6.59 -5.91
CA THR A 83 10.96 -7.23 -6.91
C THR A 83 9.51 -7.06 -6.49
N LEU A 84 8.66 -6.60 -7.41
CA LEU A 84 7.22 -6.51 -7.19
C LEU A 84 6.51 -7.76 -7.69
N THR A 85 5.49 -8.20 -6.96
CA THR A 85 4.56 -9.25 -7.41
C THR A 85 3.15 -8.92 -6.92
N TRP A 86 2.15 -9.60 -7.46
CA TRP A 86 0.74 -9.39 -7.10
C TRP A 86 0.06 -10.69 -6.71
N ILE A 87 -0.95 -10.56 -5.85
CA ILE A 87 -1.95 -11.58 -5.58
C ILE A 87 -3.28 -11.00 -6.01
N ARG A 88 -3.96 -11.71 -6.92
CA ARG A 88 -5.25 -11.25 -7.45
C ARG A 88 -6.31 -11.18 -6.35
N ASP A 89 -6.45 -12.25 -5.58
CA ASP A 89 -7.47 -12.42 -4.56
C ASP A 89 -6.90 -13.09 -3.30
N VAL A 90 -7.33 -12.60 -2.14
CA VAL A 90 -7.10 -13.19 -0.82
C VAL A 90 -8.45 -13.31 -0.10
N PRO A 91 -9.17 -14.44 -0.29
CA PRO A 91 -10.54 -14.60 0.22
C PRO A 91 -10.63 -14.47 1.74
N PRO A 92 -11.82 -14.12 2.29
CA PRO A 92 -12.05 -14.07 3.73
C PRO A 92 -11.68 -15.39 4.40
N ASN A 93 -10.98 -15.33 5.54
CA ASN A 93 -10.57 -16.50 6.32
C ASN A 93 -9.80 -17.57 5.53
N ASN A 94 -9.11 -17.17 4.44
CA ASN A 94 -8.39 -18.06 3.55
C ASN A 94 -7.03 -17.44 3.16
N ARG A 95 -6.34 -17.98 2.15
CA ARG A 95 -5.01 -17.52 1.72
C ARG A 95 -4.89 -17.37 0.21
N GLY A 96 -4.07 -16.42 -0.21
CA GLY A 96 -3.63 -16.24 -1.59
C GLY A 96 -2.17 -16.65 -1.75
N TYR A 97 -1.86 -17.38 -2.83
CA TYR A 97 -0.49 -17.79 -3.17
C TYR A 97 0.23 -16.70 -3.96
N PHE A 98 1.53 -16.58 -3.75
CA PHE A 98 2.42 -15.83 -4.63
C PHE A 98 3.71 -16.58 -4.88
N GLU A 99 4.32 -16.30 -6.03
CA GLU A 99 5.65 -16.73 -6.40
C GLU A 99 6.27 -15.69 -7.32
N THR A 100 7.55 -15.41 -7.14
CA THR A 100 8.28 -14.49 -8.01
C THR A 100 9.76 -14.82 -8.05
N ALA A 101 10.36 -14.69 -9.23
CA ALA A 101 11.80 -14.80 -9.40
C ALA A 101 12.49 -13.57 -8.81
N VAL A 102 13.60 -13.77 -8.10
CA VAL A 102 14.32 -12.69 -7.43
C VAL A 102 15.80 -12.71 -7.79
N PRO A 103 16.46 -11.53 -7.89
CA PRO A 103 17.92 -11.46 -7.93
C PRO A 103 18.54 -12.10 -6.69
N GLY A 104 19.74 -12.67 -6.84
CA GLY A 104 20.50 -13.22 -5.71
C GLY A 104 20.83 -12.15 -4.67
N ALA A 105 20.54 -12.45 -3.41
CA ALA A 105 20.85 -11.63 -2.24
C ALA A 105 21.18 -12.52 -1.03
N ALA A 106 21.79 -11.94 0.01
CA ALA A 106 22.18 -12.68 1.21
C ALA A 106 20.96 -13.14 2.02
N SER A 107 19.92 -12.32 2.10
CA SER A 107 18.63 -12.68 2.68
C SER A 107 17.49 -11.91 2.01
N TYR A 108 16.25 -12.24 2.35
CA TYR A 108 15.07 -11.62 1.75
C TYR A 108 14.08 -11.18 2.82
N ARG A 109 13.24 -10.21 2.46
CA ARG A 109 12.08 -9.77 3.25
C ARG A 109 10.90 -9.54 2.32
N VAL A 110 9.74 -10.05 2.67
CA VAL A 110 8.50 -9.82 1.92
C VAL A 110 7.59 -8.88 2.70
N ARG A 111 6.96 -7.91 2.02
CA ARG A 111 6.03 -6.95 2.62
C ARG A 111 4.82 -6.74 1.72
N ILE A 112 3.65 -6.56 2.34
CA ILE A 112 2.45 -6.07 1.65
C ILE A 112 2.62 -4.55 1.44
N LEU A 113 2.39 -4.07 0.22
CA LEU A 113 2.46 -2.66 -0.12
C LEU A 113 1.06 -2.02 -0.18
N SER A 114 0.12 -2.69 -0.83
CA SER A 114 -1.24 -2.22 -1.04
C SER A 114 -2.18 -3.39 -1.32
N PHE A 115 -3.47 -3.16 -1.14
CA PHE A 115 -4.57 -4.06 -1.50
C PHE A 115 -5.87 -3.26 -1.46
N ASP A 116 -6.93 -3.82 -2.04
CA ASP A 116 -8.29 -3.30 -1.96
C ASP A 116 -9.15 -4.23 -1.09
N TRP A 117 -9.99 -3.69 -0.21
CA TRP A 117 -11.13 -4.44 0.29
C TRP A 117 -12.22 -4.45 -0.76
N VAL A 118 -12.64 -5.64 -1.19
CA VAL A 118 -13.82 -5.80 -2.05
C VAL A 118 -15.04 -5.77 -1.16
N GLU A 119 -15.85 -4.70 -1.27
CA GLU A 119 -17.16 -4.64 -0.62
C GLU A 119 -18.04 -5.77 -1.15
N ASP A 120 -18.50 -6.60 -0.22
CA ASP A 120 -19.38 -7.70 -0.53
C ASP A 120 -20.78 -7.11 -0.75
N ARG A 121 -21.28 -7.12 -1.99
CA ARG A 121 -22.55 -6.49 -2.44
C ARG A 121 -23.81 -6.85 -1.60
N LEU A 122 -23.70 -7.72 -0.62
CA LEU A 122 -24.76 -8.17 0.28
C LEU A 122 -25.11 -7.15 1.38
N ASP A 123 -24.27 -6.16 1.65
CA ASP A 123 -24.58 -5.04 2.56
C ASP A 123 -25.53 -4.00 1.92
N ARG A 124 -25.53 -3.82 0.60
CA ARG A 124 -26.49 -2.94 -0.11
C ARG A 124 -27.95 -3.43 -0.15
N ARG A 125 -28.24 -4.69 0.24
CA ARG A 125 -29.62 -5.23 0.23
C ARG A 125 -30.40 -5.02 1.54
N LYS A 126 -29.91 -4.18 2.45
CA LYS A 126 -30.54 -3.88 3.76
C LYS A 126 -31.00 -2.43 3.89
N ALA A 127 -31.20 -1.73 2.77
CA ALA A 127 -31.64 -0.33 2.74
C ALA A 127 -33.01 -0.16 2.06
N TRP A 128 -33.98 -1.03 2.34
CA TRP A 128 -35.39 -0.85 2.00
C TRP A 128 -36.25 -1.54 3.07
#